data_AF-A0ABD2YUN1-F1
#
_entry.id   AF-A0ABD2YUN1-F1
#
_cell.length_a   1.000
_cell.length_b   1.000
_cell.length_c   1.000
_cell.angle_alpha   90.00
_cell.angle_beta   90.00
_cell.angle_gamma   90.00
#
_symmetry.space_group_name_H-M   'P 1'
#
loop_
_entity.id
_entity.type
_entity.pdbx_description
1 polymer ?
#
loop_
_entity_poly.entity_id
_entity_poly.type
_entity_poly.pdbx_seq_one_letter_code
_entity_poly.pdbx_strand_id
1 'polypeptide(L)'
;MPQGPNHKLRYAKSSHPCTIGEMGMKVKVSGQTEIRAGGDAFHELFKRRSHQLPVFVPRKIQGFSVLEGGIGTVGSVIFWNYTLAT
;
A
#
# COMPACT_ATOMS: atom_id res chain seq x y z
N MET A 1 -33.09 -6.32 4.14
CA MET A 1 -31.72 -5.78 4.07
C MET A 1 -30.80 -6.91 3.60
N PRO A 2 -30.41 -7.02 2.32
CA PRO A 2 -29.49 -8.07 1.90
C PRO A 2 -28.04 -7.57 2.02
N GLN A 3 -27.21 -8.37 2.69
CA GLN A 3 -25.77 -8.16 2.84
C GLN A 3 -25.08 -8.47 1.51
N GLY A 4 -24.41 -7.47 0.93
CA GLY A 4 -23.67 -7.59 -0.34
C GLY A 4 -22.40 -8.46 -0.21
N PRO A 5 -21.88 -8.99 -1.32
CA PRO A 5 -20.83 -10.00 -1.29
C PRO A 5 -19.47 -9.39 -0.88
N ASN A 6 -18.81 -10.05 0.07
CA ASN A 6 -17.43 -9.76 0.47
C ASN A 6 -16.49 -9.97 -0.73
N HIS A 7 -15.99 -8.89 -1.32
CA HIS A 7 -14.95 -8.91 -2.35
C HIS A 7 -13.62 -9.36 -1.73
N LYS A 8 -13.40 -10.68 -1.67
CA LYS A 8 -12.12 -11.28 -1.27
C LYS A 8 -11.12 -11.14 -2.42
N LEU A 9 -10.17 -10.21 -2.30
CA LEU A 9 -9.05 -10.06 -3.22
C LEU A 9 -8.25 -11.39 -3.27
N ARG A 10 -8.37 -12.13 -4.37
CA ARG A 10 -7.55 -13.32 -4.65
C ARG A 10 -6.37 -12.91 -5.53
N TYR A 11 -5.16 -12.96 -4.99
CA TYR A 11 -3.94 -12.75 -5.77
C TYR A 11 -3.41 -14.10 -6.30
N ALA A 12 -3.20 -14.22 -7.61
CA ALA A 12 -2.55 -15.38 -8.21
C ALA A 12 -1.02 -15.29 -8.02
N LYS A 13 -0.39 -16.32 -7.43
CA LYS A 13 1.07 -16.46 -7.39
C LYS A 13 1.55 -16.98 -8.74
N SER A 14 2.19 -16.12 -9.54
CA SER A 14 3.07 -16.57 -10.63
C SER A 14 4.40 -16.99 -10.02
N SER A 15 4.74 -18.27 -10.16
CA SER A 15 6.03 -18.87 -9.79
C SER A 15 6.86 -19.02 -11.07
N HIS A 16 7.95 -18.25 -11.17
CA HIS A 16 9.03 -18.54 -12.11
C HIS A 16 10.25 -18.99 -11.29
N PRO A 17 10.88 -20.14 -11.58
CA PRO A 17 12.11 -20.55 -10.93
C PRO A 17 13.29 -19.87 -11.65
N CYS A 18 14.12 -19.14 -10.90
CA CYS A 18 15.36 -18.55 -11.43
C CYS A 18 16.56 -19.25 -10.78
N THR A 19 17.46 -19.76 -11.61
CA THR A 19 18.59 -20.64 -11.30
C THR A 19 19.70 -19.96 -10.48
N ILE A 20 20.46 -20.76 -9.73
CA ILE A 20 21.41 -20.40 -8.67
C ILE A 20 22.77 -19.96 -9.25
N GLY A 21 23.21 -18.75 -8.89
CA GLY A 21 24.58 -18.23 -9.01
C GLY A 21 24.64 -16.95 -8.18
N GLU A 22 25.32 -17.00 -7.02
CA GLU A 22 25.47 -15.93 -6.02
C GLU A 22 24.20 -15.09 -5.76
N MET A 23 23.22 -15.66 -5.05
CA MET A 23 22.02 -14.93 -4.65
C MET A 23 22.18 -14.27 -3.28
N GLY A 24 22.44 -12.96 -3.29
CA GLY A 24 22.06 -12.07 -2.20
C GLY A 24 20.57 -12.26 -1.85
N MET A 25 20.23 -12.06 -0.58
CA MET A 25 18.93 -12.40 0.01
C MET A 25 17.75 -11.67 -0.65
N LYS A 26 17.07 -12.32 -1.59
CA LYS A 26 15.72 -11.91 -2.01
C LYS A 26 14.69 -12.47 -1.03
N VAL A 27 14.32 -11.67 -0.02
CA VAL A 27 13.26 -12.02 0.94
C VAL A 27 11.97 -11.30 0.57
N LYS A 28 10.84 -12.02 0.63
CA LYS A 28 9.50 -11.46 0.52
C LYS A 28 8.80 -11.57 1.87
N VAL A 29 8.36 -10.44 2.42
CA VAL A 29 7.55 -10.38 3.64
C VAL A 29 6.11 -10.00 3.26
N SER A 30 5.12 -10.64 3.88
CA SER A 30 3.69 -10.32 3.68
C SER A 30 2.95 -10.39 5.01
N GLY A 31 2.06 -9.42 5.25
CA GLY A 31 1.18 -9.38 6.42
C GLY A 31 -0.27 -9.14 6.00
N GLN A 32 -1.20 -9.60 6.83
CA GLN A 32 -2.64 -9.38 6.64
C GLN A 32 -3.23 -8.89 7.97
N THR A 33 -4.11 -7.89 7.90
CA THR A 33 -4.85 -7.38 9.05
C THR A 33 -6.30 -7.13 8.65
N GLU A 34 -7.21 -7.16 9.61
CA GLU A 34 -8.63 -6.89 9.39
C GLU A 34 -8.91 -5.39 9.55
N ILE A 35 -9.59 -4.82 8.57
CA ILE A 35 -10.09 -3.44 8.65
C ILE A 35 -11.62 -3.48 8.73
N ARG A 36 -12.17 -2.74 9.69
CA ARG A 36 -13.63 -2.59 9.82
C ARG A 36 -14.22 -1.56 8.86
N ALA A 37 -13.37 -0.73 8.26
CA ALA A 37 -13.76 0.19 7.20
C ALA A 37 -13.96 -0.57 5.89
N GLY A 38 -14.87 -0.11 5.03
CA GLY A 38 -15.07 -0.70 3.70
C GLY A 38 -13.76 -0.67 2.89
N GLY A 39 -13.46 -1.79 2.23
CA GLY A 39 -12.21 -1.95 1.46
C GLY A 39 -12.01 -0.86 0.39
N ASP A 40 -13.10 -0.41 -0.23
CA ASP A 40 -13.09 0.66 -1.23
C ASP A 40 -12.65 2.00 -0.63
N ALA A 41 -13.05 2.29 0.61
CA ALA A 41 -12.65 3.52 1.29
C ALA A 41 -11.15 3.54 1.55
N PHE A 42 -10.58 2.40 1.97
CA PHE A 42 -9.14 2.26 2.15
C PHE A 42 -8.39 2.33 0.82
N HIS A 43 -8.89 1.66 -0.22
CA HIS A 43 -8.29 1.71 -1.56
C HIS A 43 -8.27 3.14 -2.13
N GLU A 44 -9.39 3.86 -2.05
CA GLU A 44 -9.50 5.24 -2.51
C GLU A 44 -8.67 6.22 -1.68
N LEU A 45 -8.54 5.99 -0.36
CA LEU A 45 -7.66 6.79 0.50
C LEU A 45 -6.21 6.73 0.01
N PHE A 46 -5.67 5.54 -0.24
CA PHE A 46 -4.30 5.40 -0.72
C PHE A 46 -4.12 5.81 -2.17
N LYS A 47 -5.13 5.57 -3.02
CA LYS A 47 -5.05 5.88 -4.45
C LYS A 47 -5.18 7.37 -4.72
N ARG A 48 -6.20 8.04 -4.18
CA ARG A 48 -6.55 9.42 -4.56
C ARG A 48 -6.33 10.44 -3.46
N ARG A 49 -6.28 10.02 -2.20
CA ARG A 49 -6.26 10.93 -1.04
C ARG A 49 -5.06 10.69 -0.12
N SER A 50 -3.96 10.17 -0.68
CA SER A 50 -2.75 9.85 0.07
C SER A 50 -2.13 11.06 0.77
N HIS A 51 -2.32 12.26 0.22
CA HIS A 51 -1.95 13.53 0.84
C HIS A 51 -2.66 13.83 2.17
N GLN A 52 -3.78 13.16 2.48
CA GLN A 52 -4.50 13.32 3.74
C GLN A 52 -3.96 12.40 4.85
N LEU A 53 -3.13 11.40 4.53
CA LEU A 53 -2.58 10.47 5.52
C LEU A 53 -1.77 11.14 6.64
N PRO A 54 -0.98 12.22 6.40
CA PRO A 54 -0.34 12.96 7.48
C PRO A 54 -1.33 13.54 8.50
N VAL A 55 -2.56 13.85 8.08
CA VAL A 55 -3.60 14.37 8.99
C VAL A 55 -4.25 13.24 9.78
N PHE A 56 -4.49 12.09 9.14
CA PHE A 56 -5.13 10.94 9.79
C PHE A 56 -4.20 10.17 10.72
N VAL A 57 -2.90 10.10 10.38
CA VAL A 57 -1.91 9.28 11.11
C VAL A 57 -0.62 10.08 11.37
N PRO A 58 -0.69 11.26 12.02
CA PRO A 58 0.45 12.18 12.16
C PRO A 58 1.63 11.59 12.94
N ARG A 59 1.37 10.61 13.82
CA ARG A 59 2.42 9.93 14.59
C ARG A 59 3.30 9.02 13.74
N LYS A 60 2.81 8.57 12.58
CA LYS A 60 3.52 7.66 11.68
C LYS A 60 3.95 8.35 10.40
N ILE A 61 3.10 9.20 9.84
CA ILE A 61 3.36 9.93 8.60
C ILE A 61 3.24 11.41 8.94
N GLN A 62 4.32 12.17 8.77
CA GLN A 62 4.37 13.59 9.09
C GLN A 62 4.28 14.47 7.84
N GLY A 63 4.52 13.92 6.65
CA GLY A 63 4.52 14.72 5.43
C GLY A 63 4.32 13.90 4.17
N PHE A 64 3.80 14.57 3.15
CA PHE A 64 3.50 14.03 1.84
C PHE A 64 3.74 15.12 0.79
N SER A 65 4.56 14.81 -0.22
CA SER A 65 4.79 15.70 -1.36
C SER A 65 4.91 14.90 -2.65
N VAL A 66 4.33 15.40 -3.74
CA VAL A 66 4.53 14.82 -5.07
C VAL A 66 5.76 15.46 -5.69
N LEU A 67 6.73 14.64 -6.09
CA LEU A 67 7.94 15.10 -6.78
C LEU A 67 7.74 15.07 -8.30
N GLU A 68 7.12 14.00 -8.81
CA GLU A 68 6.84 13.81 -10.24
C GLU A 68 5.46 13.17 -10.45
N GLY A 69 4.78 13.56 -11.53
CA GLY A 69 3.45 13.05 -11.88
C GLY A 69 2.34 13.63 -11.01
N GLY A 70 1.27 12.85 -10.80
CA GLY A 70 0.10 13.23 -10.02
C GLY A 70 -0.25 12.21 -8.92
N ILE A 71 -1.12 12.61 -7.99
CA ILE A 71 -1.61 11.68 -6.96
C ILE A 71 -2.44 10.58 -7.63
N GLY A 72 -2.07 9.31 -7.38
CA GLY A 72 -2.84 8.16 -7.88
C GLY A 72 -2.62 7.81 -9.35
N THR A 73 -1.69 8.46 -10.03
CA THR A 73 -1.31 8.13 -11.40
C THR A 73 -0.16 7.13 -11.42
N VAL A 74 -0.18 6.23 -12.40
CA VAL A 74 0.90 5.27 -12.60
C VAL A 74 2.16 6.03 -13.02
N GLY A 75 3.29 5.72 -12.40
CA GLY A 75 4.57 6.36 -12.66
C GLY A 75 4.90 7.58 -11.79
N SER A 76 4.04 7.95 -10.85
CA SER A 76 4.32 9.07 -9.95
C SER A 76 5.40 8.78 -8.91
N VAL A 77 6.18 9.81 -8.58
CA VAL A 77 7.18 9.79 -7.52
C VAL A 77 6.68 10.63 -6.36
N ILE A 78 6.57 10.01 -5.18
CA ILE A 78 6.01 10.63 -3.97
C ILE A 78 7.07 10.58 -2.86
N PHE A 79 7.32 11.73 -2.25
CA PHE A 79 8.10 11.85 -1.03
C PHE A 79 7.21 11.67 0.20
N TRP A 80 7.55 10.69 1.03
CA TRP A 80 6.89 10.42 2.30
C TRP A 80 7.84 10.74 3.46
N ASN A 81 7.41 11.62 4.35
CA ASN A 81 8.07 11.83 5.64
C ASN A 81 7.34 10.98 6.68
N TYR A 82 8.03 9.98 7.25
CA TYR A 82 7.45 9.02 8.18
C TYR A 82 8.43 8.66 9.30
N THR A 83 7.88 8.21 10.43
CA THR A 83 8.65 7.69 11.57
C THR A 83 8.35 6.22 11.77
N LEU A 84 9.39 5.40 11.81
CA LEU A 84 9.32 4.04 12.33
C LEU A 84 9.23 4.14 13.86
N ALA A 85 8.17 3.60 14.46
CA ALA A 85 8.19 3.42 15.90
C ALA A 85 8.93 2.12 16.17
N THR A 86 10.11 2.25 16.75
CA THR A 86 10.87 1.18 17.41
C THR A 86 10.29 0.87 18.79
#